data_AF-A0ABC9Y492-F1
#
_entry.id   AF-A0ABC9Y492-F1
#
_cell.length_a   1.000
_cell.length_b   1.000
_cell.length_c   1.000
_cell.angle_alpha   90.00
_cell.angle_beta   90.00
_cell.angle_gamma   90.00
#
_symmetry.space_group_name_H-M   'P 1'
#
loop_
_entity.id
_entity.type
_entity.pdbx_description
1 polymer ?
#
loop_
_entity_poly.entity_id
_entity_poly.type
_entity_poly.pdbx_seq_one_letter_code
_entity_poly.pdbx_strand_id
1 'polypeptide(L)'
;MGNKQEELETCVRLEGYDLIGITETWWDSSYDWSVGMEGYRLFRKDRQGRRGGGVALYVNDQLECVELHLGMDEELTKSLWVRIKGSTGAGDIIAGVCYRPPDQGD
;
A
#
# COMPACT_ATOMS: atom_id res chain seq x y z
N MET A 1 21.52 4.67 6.54
CA MET A 1 20.21 5.35 6.46
C MET A 1 19.25 4.46 7.22
N GLY A 2 18.71 4.92 8.35
CA GLY A 2 17.93 4.07 9.25
C GLY A 2 16.74 3.45 8.51
N ASN A 3 16.57 2.14 8.64
CA ASN A 3 15.49 1.43 7.98
C ASN A 3 14.18 1.72 8.71
N LYS A 4 13.38 2.68 8.20
CA LYS A 4 12.06 3.01 8.77
C LYS A 4 11.09 1.82 8.79
N GLN A 5 11.42 0.73 8.08
CA GLN A 5 10.65 -0.51 8.11
C GLN A 5 10.58 -1.10 9.53
N GLU A 6 11.68 -1.11 10.28
CA GLU A 6 11.71 -1.68 11.64
C GLU A 6 10.89 -0.83 12.62
N GLU A 7 10.94 0.50 12.45
CA GLU A 7 10.08 1.43 13.20
C GLU A 7 8.60 1.19 12.87
N LEU A 8 8.28 1.03 11.58
CA LEU A 8 6.92 0.73 11.14
C LEU A 8 6.41 -0.57 11.74
N GLU A 9 7.16 -1.67 11.62
CA GLU A 9 6.81 -2.96 12.20
C GLU A 9 6.60 -2.87 13.72
N THR A 10 7.43 -2.09 14.41
CA THR A 10 7.28 -1.87 15.84
C THR A 10 5.99 -1.13 16.20
N CYS A 11 5.65 -0.07 15.47
CA CYS A 11 4.39 0.65 15.65
C CYS A 11 3.19 -0.27 15.39
N VAL A 12 3.25 -1.08 14.34
CA VAL A 12 2.16 -1.97 13.97
C VAL A 12 1.90 -3.04 15.03
N ARG A 13 2.97 -3.64 15.59
CA ARG A 13 2.85 -4.60 16.70
C ARG A 13 2.21 -4.01 17.96
N LEU A 14 2.37 -2.71 18.20
CA LEU A 14 1.84 -2.04 19.39
C LEU A 14 0.39 -1.61 19.22
N GLU A 15 0.03 -1.15 18.03
CA GLU A 15 -1.24 -0.43 17.80
C GLU A 15 -2.30 -1.30 17.10
N GLY A 16 -1.90 -2.36 16.37
CA GLY A 16 -2.83 -3.32 15.76
C GLY A 16 -3.72 -2.73 14.66
N TYR A 17 -3.12 -2.08 13.66
CA TYR A 17 -3.88 -1.43 12.57
C TYR A 17 -4.45 -2.42 11.56
N ASP A 18 -5.67 -2.22 11.09
CA ASP A 18 -6.24 -3.05 10.01
C ASP A 18 -5.69 -2.72 8.62
N LEU A 19 -5.38 -1.44 8.40
CA LEU A 19 -4.90 -0.89 7.13
C LEU A 19 -3.77 0.11 7.37
N ILE A 20 -2.69 -0.03 6.61
CA ILE A 20 -1.55 0.88 6.65
C ILE A 20 -1.21 1.31 5.24
N GLY A 21 -1.45 2.58 4.92
CA GLY A 21 -1.10 3.18 3.64
C GLY A 21 0.23 3.93 3.71
N ILE A 22 1.16 3.60 2.83
CA ILE A 22 2.47 4.25 2.70
C ILE A 22 2.57 4.89 1.31
N THR A 23 2.94 6.17 1.29
CA THR A 23 3.30 6.88 0.06
C THR A 23 4.80 7.13 0.03
N GLU A 24 5.37 7.31 -1.15
CA GLU A 24 6.81 7.52 -1.33
C GLU A 24 7.63 6.37 -0.71
N THR A 25 7.28 5.13 -1.05
CA THR A 25 8.02 3.94 -0.60
C THR A 25 9.46 3.92 -1.10
N TRP A 26 9.70 4.47 -2.30
CA TRP A 26 11.00 4.49 -2.97
C TRP A 26 11.61 3.10 -3.16
N TRP A 27 10.75 2.07 -3.16
CA TRP A 27 11.17 0.71 -3.40
C TRP A 27 11.28 0.42 -4.91
N ASP A 28 12.15 -0.54 -5.23
CA ASP A 28 12.27 -1.17 -6.55
C ASP A 28 12.18 -2.70 -6.40
N SER A 29 12.41 -3.44 -7.48
CA SER A 29 12.33 -4.91 -7.53
C SER A 29 13.35 -5.63 -6.64
N SER A 30 14.35 -4.93 -6.09
CA SER A 30 15.31 -5.54 -5.16
C SER A 30 14.77 -5.69 -3.73
N TYR A 31 13.63 -5.05 -3.41
CA TYR A 31 13.07 -4.97 -2.06
C TYR A 31 12.10 -6.10 -1.70
N ASP A 32 11.80 -7.02 -2.61
CA ASP A 32 10.70 -8.00 -2.51
C ASP A 32 10.65 -8.81 -1.22
N TRP A 33 11.80 -9.17 -0.63
CA TRP A 33 11.87 -9.98 0.58
C TRP A 33 11.94 -9.17 1.88
N SER A 34 12.26 -7.88 1.81
CA SER A 34 12.58 -7.03 2.99
C SER A 34 11.42 -6.18 3.50
N VAL A 35 10.33 -6.11 2.75
CA VAL A 35 9.19 -5.22 3.03
C VAL A 35 7.92 -5.97 3.43
N GLY A 36 7.96 -7.31 3.42
CA GLY A 36 6.88 -8.13 3.95
C GLY A 36 6.76 -7.96 5.45
N MET A 37 5.53 -7.87 5.96
CA MET A 37 5.23 -7.74 7.38
C MET A 37 4.33 -8.89 7.82
N GLU A 38 4.73 -9.59 8.88
CA GLU A 38 3.95 -10.72 9.42
C GLU A 38 2.54 -10.27 9.85
N GLY A 39 1.52 -11.05 9.50
CA GLY A 39 0.12 -10.71 9.76
C GLY A 39 -0.51 -9.74 8.75
N TYR A 40 0.23 -9.33 7.72
CA TYR A 40 -0.27 -8.41 6.70
C TYR A 40 -0.05 -8.92 5.27
N ARG A 41 -1.06 -8.71 4.44
CA ARG A 41 -0.96 -8.80 2.99
C ARG A 41 -0.50 -7.44 2.44
N LEU A 42 0.59 -7.44 1.69
CA LEU A 42 1.13 -6.27 1.03
C LEU A 42 0.62 -6.15 -0.40
N PHE A 43 0.05 -4.99 -0.72
CA PHE A 43 -0.23 -4.53 -2.08
C PHE A 43 0.65 -3.33 -2.38
N ARG A 44 1.32 -3.27 -3.53
CA ARG A 44 2.23 -2.17 -3.85
C ARG A 44 2.27 -1.87 -5.34
N LYS A 45 2.58 -0.61 -5.63
CA LYS A 45 2.93 -0.13 -6.97
C LYS A 45 4.22 0.65 -6.87
N ASP A 46 5.28 0.09 -7.42
CA ASP A 46 6.59 0.72 -7.44
C ASP A 46 6.76 1.59 -8.67
N ARG A 47 7.45 2.71 -8.51
CA ARG A 47 7.78 3.56 -9.65
C ARG A 47 8.99 3.01 -10.38
N GLN A 48 8.83 2.63 -11.63
CA GLN A 48 9.93 2.17 -12.48
C GLN A 48 10.70 3.34 -13.10
N GLY A 49 12.01 3.15 -13.28
CA GLY A 49 12.86 4.03 -14.12
C GLY A 49 13.11 5.45 -13.62
N ARG A 50 12.64 5.84 -12.42
CA ARG A 50 12.90 7.16 -11.81
C ARG A 50 13.09 7.06 -10.30
N ARG A 51 13.87 7.98 -9.75
CA ARG A 51 14.03 8.11 -8.29
C ARG A 51 12.75 8.65 -7.66
N GLY A 52 12.32 8.02 -6.57
CA GLY A 52 11.23 8.47 -5.72
C GLY A 52 9.82 8.22 -6.25
N GLY A 53 8.87 8.16 -5.33
CA GLY A 53 7.49 7.74 -5.59
C GLY A 53 7.22 6.31 -5.12
N GLY A 54 6.18 5.70 -5.67
CA GLY A 54 5.68 4.40 -5.22
C GLY A 54 4.66 4.52 -4.09
N VAL A 55 3.75 3.56 -4.02
CA VAL A 55 2.72 3.45 -2.97
C VAL A 55 2.60 2.00 -2.51
N ALA A 56 2.28 1.82 -1.24
CA ALA A 56 2.01 0.51 -0.65
C ALA A 56 0.81 0.58 0.30
N LEU A 57 0.07 -0.51 0.36
CA LEU A 57 -1.01 -0.73 1.31
C LEU A 57 -0.81 -2.10 1.95
N TYR A 58 -0.62 -2.11 3.27
CA TYR A 58 -0.68 -3.33 4.07
C TYR A 58 -2.10 -3.49 4.58
N VAL A 59 -2.65 -4.70 4.43
CA VAL A 59 -3.97 -5.08 4.91
C VAL A 59 -3.81 -6.25 5.86
N ASN A 60 -4.39 -6.16 7.05
CA ASN A 60 -4.42 -7.26 8.01
C ASN A 60 -4.90 -8.55 7.32
N ASP A 61 -4.13 -9.63 7.42
CA ASP A 61 -4.35 -10.87 6.69
C ASP A 61 -5.65 -11.61 7.08
N GLN A 62 -6.24 -11.25 8.22
CA GLN A 62 -7.53 -11.71 8.69
C GLN A 62 -8.70 -11.12 7.87
N LEU A 63 -8.47 -10.05 7.10
CA LEU A 63 -9.47 -9.42 6.27
C LEU A 63 -9.49 -10.02 4.87
N GLU A 64 -10.68 -10.43 4.41
CA GLU A 64 -10.88 -10.83 3.01
C GLU A 64 -10.82 -9.60 2.12
N CYS A 65 -9.73 -9.44 1.38
CA CYS A 65 -9.52 -8.31 0.48
C CYS A 65 -9.01 -8.73 -0.91
N VAL A 66 -9.31 -7.89 -1.91
CA VAL A 66 -8.83 -8.03 -3.30
C VAL A 66 -8.40 -6.68 -3.85
N GLU A 67 -7.32 -6.66 -4.64
CA GLU A 67 -6.90 -5.45 -5.35
C GLU A 67 -7.91 -5.09 -6.45
N LEU A 68 -8.23 -3.80 -6.53
CA LEU A 68 -9.09 -3.24 -7.57
C LEU A 68 -8.26 -2.59 -8.66
N HIS A 69 -8.39 -3.10 -9.87
CA HIS A 69 -7.84 -2.50 -11.08
C HIS A 69 -8.92 -1.61 -11.70
N LEU A 70 -8.80 -0.29 -11.51
CA LEU A 70 -9.81 0.68 -11.95
C LEU A 70 -9.76 0.99 -13.46
N GLY A 71 -8.97 0.25 -14.24
CA GLY A 71 -8.83 0.47 -15.69
C GLY A 71 -8.24 1.83 -16.08
N MET A 72 -7.76 2.60 -15.10
CA MET A 72 -6.97 3.80 -15.34
C MET A 72 -5.55 3.38 -15.72
N ASP A 73 -4.90 4.18 -16.57
CA ASP A 73 -3.50 3.97 -16.93
C ASP A 73 -2.65 3.83 -15.65
N GLU A 74 -2.08 2.64 -15.46
CA GLU A 74 -1.36 2.27 -14.23
C GLU A 74 -0.07 3.08 -14.06
N GLU A 75 0.52 3.59 -15.14
CA GLU A 75 1.68 4.48 -15.11
C GLU A 75 1.30 5.90 -14.66
N LEU A 76 0.08 6.36 -15.01
CA LEU A 76 -0.46 7.64 -14.54
C LEU A 76 -1.02 7.55 -13.11
N THR A 77 -1.59 6.40 -12.78
CA THR A 77 -2.34 6.19 -11.55
C THR A 77 -1.40 5.80 -10.43
N LYS A 78 -0.84 6.80 -9.76
CA LYS A 78 -0.04 6.68 -8.51
C LYS A 78 -0.94 6.37 -7.30
N SER A 79 -1.92 5.50 -7.52
CA SER A 79 -2.84 5.04 -6.50
C SER A 79 -3.06 3.53 -6.58
N LEU A 80 -3.30 2.97 -5.40
CA LEU A 80 -3.59 1.57 -5.18
C LEU A 80 -4.89 1.48 -4.39
N TRP A 81 -5.78 0.59 -4.83
CA TRP A 81 -7.11 0.43 -4.27
C TRP A 81 -7.37 -1.04 -3.97
N VAL A 82 -8.00 -1.31 -2.84
CA VAL A 82 -8.43 -2.65 -2.45
C VAL A 82 -9.89 -2.60 -2.04
N ARG A 83 -10.61 -3.68 -2.33
CA ARG A 83 -11.92 -3.95 -1.76
C ARG A 83 -11.77 -4.92 -0.61
N ILE A 84 -12.27 -4.53 0.55
CA ILE A 84 -12.33 -5.33 1.76
C ILE A 84 -13.77 -5.76 1.93
N LYS A 85 -13.98 -7.06 2.09
CA LYS A 85 -15.32 -7.62 2.21
C LYS A 85 -15.95 -7.26 3.54
N GLY A 86 -17.19 -6.80 3.49
CA GLY A 86 -17.98 -6.56 4.69
C GLY A 86 -18.39 -7.87 5.38
N SER A 87 -18.72 -7.79 6.67
CA SER A 87 -19.42 -8.88 7.36
C SER A 87 -20.79 -9.14 6.73
N THR A 88 -21.39 -10.30 6.98
CA THR A 88 -22.73 -10.63 6.47
C THR A 88 -23.75 -9.52 6.77
N GLY A 89 -24.36 -8.97 5.73
CA GLY A 89 -25.33 -7.87 5.84
C GLY A 89 -24.75 -6.46 5.87
N ALA A 90 -23.43 -6.32 5.96
CA ALA A 90 -22.71 -5.07 5.73
C ALA A 90 -22.23 -4.99 4.27
N GLY A 91 -22.12 -3.77 3.74
CA GLY A 91 -21.50 -3.53 2.44
C GLY A 91 -19.98 -3.68 2.49
N ASP A 92 -19.37 -3.92 1.34
CA ASP A 92 -17.92 -3.93 1.19
C ASP A 92 -17.34 -2.52 1.37
N ILE A 93 -16.10 -2.45 1.86
CA ILE A 93 -15.34 -1.21 2.01
C ILE A 93 -14.32 -1.13 0.87
N ILE A 94 -14.19 0.03 0.24
CA ILE A 94 -13.10 0.31 -0.69
C ILE A 94 -12.12 1.25 0.00
N ALA A 95 -10.87 0.83 0.10
CA ALA A 95 -9.78 1.62 0.64
C ALA A 95 -8.72 1.85 -0.44
N GLY A 96 -8.06 3.00 -0.41
CA GLY A 96 -6.96 3.26 -1.33
C GLY A 96 -5.96 4.25 -0.80
N VAL A 97 -4.75 4.14 -1.31
CA VAL A 97 -3.63 5.06 -1.08
C VAL A 97 -3.31 5.75 -2.39
N CYS A 98 -3.20 7.07 -2.37
CA CYS A 98 -2.92 7.88 -3.56
C CYS A 98 -1.81 8.88 -3.25
N TYR A 99 -0.87 9.03 -4.18
CA TYR A 99 0.20 10.00 -4.09
C TYR A 99 0.22 10.88 -5.34
N ARG A 100 0.10 12.20 -5.15
CA ARG A 100 0.32 13.20 -6.21
C ARG A 100 1.73 13.76 -6.08
N PRO A 101 2.61 13.58 -7.09
CA PRO A 101 3.91 14.22 -7.10
C PRO A 101 3.79 15.74 -7.17
N PRO A 102 4.78 16.48 -6.62
CA PRO A 102 4.77 17.94 -6.58
C PRO A 102 4.89 18.62 -7.96
N ASP A 103 5.37 17.91 -8.98
CA ASP A 103 5.69 18.41 -10.32
C ASP A 103 4.58 18.18 -11.36
N GLN A 104 3.40 17.70 -10.94
CA GLN A 104 2.23 17.59 -11.80
C GLN A 104 1.24 18.69 -11.45
N GLY A 105 1.36 19.83 -12.16
CA GLY A 105 0.32 20.87 -12.15
C GLY A 105 -0.95 20.38 -12.86
N ASP A 106 -2.08 20.98 -12.46
CA ASP A 106 -3.40 20.78 -13.07
C ASP A 106 -3.42 21.10 -14.58
#